data_AF-A0A6I1QRQ4-F1
#
_entry.id   AF-A0A6I1QRQ4-F1
#
_cell.length_a   1.000
_cell.length_b   1.000
_cell.length_c   1.000
_cell.angle_alpha   90.00
_cell.angle_beta   90.00
_cell.angle_gamma   90.00
#
_symmetry.space_group_name_H-M   'P 1'
#
loop_
_entity.id
_entity.type
_entity.pdbx_description
1 polymer ?
#
loop_
_entity_poly.entity_id
_entity_poly.type
_entity_poly.pdbx_seq_one_letter_code
_entity_poly.pdbx_strand_id
1 'polypeptide(L)'
;MWRFTTTGQFFHQFTLREEGEDEWGRTHGIDERFLSFENTIYQLTEVAEFVGRLVTTVDYAPALSLEIELHGMLNRQLVSGPDICLRGSPVSRVDPIRINPSLEPLRLLADARNVAIEFATAVFQLFAVETNDVVIRGVQDKILAPAG
;
A
#
# COMPACT_ATOMS: atom_id res chain seq x y z
N MET A 1 -3.26 9.93 -12.58
CA MET A 1 -4.01 11.13 -13.02
C MET A 1 -4.97 11.51 -11.90
N TRP A 2 -5.10 12.80 -11.58
CA TRP A 2 -5.99 13.27 -10.51
C TRP A 2 -7.25 13.91 -11.09
N ARG A 3 -8.42 13.56 -10.55
CA ARG A 3 -9.70 14.20 -10.93
C ARG A 3 -10.45 14.61 -9.66
N PHE A 4 -10.68 15.91 -9.52
CA PHE A 4 -11.63 16.45 -8.56
C PHE A 4 -13.03 16.31 -9.14
N THR A 5 -13.92 15.66 -8.41
CA THR A 5 -15.35 15.64 -8.74
C THR A 5 -16.08 16.64 -7.84
N THR A 6 -17.19 17.18 -8.32
CA THR A 6 -18.00 18.18 -7.60
C THR A 6 -18.67 17.65 -6.32
N THR A 7 -18.47 16.38 -5.97
CA THR A 7 -19.11 15.66 -4.86
C THR A 7 -18.18 15.41 -3.66
N GLY A 8 -16.99 16.03 -3.62
CA GLY A 8 -16.01 15.79 -2.54
C GLY A 8 -15.33 14.43 -2.62
N GLN A 9 -15.45 13.73 -3.76
CA GLN A 9 -14.76 12.47 -4.01
C GLN A 9 -13.41 12.74 -4.69
N PHE A 10 -12.39 12.08 -4.15
CA PHE A 10 -11.02 12.15 -4.63
C PHE A 10 -10.59 10.79 -5.16
N PHE A 11 -10.15 10.74 -6.43
CA PHE A 11 -9.68 9.52 -7.06
C PHE A 11 -8.19 9.61 -7.36
N HIS A 12 -7.43 8.66 -6.81
CA HIS A 12 -6.03 8.44 -7.15
C HIS A 12 -5.86 7.18 -7.98
N GLN A 13 -5.19 7.31 -9.12
CA GLN A 13 -4.77 6.15 -9.90
C GLN A 13 -3.30 6.29 -10.28
N PHE A 14 -2.56 5.24 -9.98
CA PHE A 14 -1.19 5.02 -10.40
C PHE A 14 -1.04 3.57 -10.88
N THR A 15 -0.01 3.33 -11.68
CA THR A 15 0.39 1.98 -12.11
C THR A 15 1.32 1.39 -11.05
N LEU A 16 1.22 0.09 -10.80
CA LEU A 16 2.19 -0.62 -9.96
C LEU A 16 3.59 -0.36 -10.49
N ARG A 17 4.52 -0.02 -9.60
CA ARG A 17 5.87 0.39 -9.98
C ARG A 17 6.60 -0.71 -10.75
N GLU A 18 6.30 -1.95 -10.36
CA GLU A 18 6.82 -3.19 -10.90
C GLU A 18 6.47 -3.40 -12.38
N GLU A 19 5.39 -2.79 -12.88
CA GLU A 19 5.03 -2.87 -14.30
C GLU A 19 5.95 -2.00 -15.19
N GLY A 20 6.72 -1.09 -14.58
CA GLY A 20 7.77 -0.32 -15.26
C GLY A 20 9.20 -0.82 -14.97
N GLU A 21 9.40 -1.64 -13.93
CA GLU A 21 10.70 -2.10 -13.42
C GLU A 21 10.90 -3.61 -13.67
N ASP A 22 10.93 -3.98 -14.95
CA ASP A 22 11.10 -5.36 -15.42
C ASP A 22 12.51 -5.95 -15.11
N GLU A 23 13.51 -5.09 -14.84
CA GLU A 23 14.89 -5.52 -14.60
C GLU A 23 15.10 -6.20 -13.24
N TRP A 24 14.42 -5.75 -12.18
CA TRP A 24 14.57 -6.35 -10.85
C TRP A 24 13.97 -7.77 -10.81
N GLY A 25 12.77 -7.95 -11.37
CA GLY A 25 12.10 -9.25 -11.47
C GLY A 25 12.95 -10.26 -12.25
N ARG A 26 13.47 -9.85 -13.41
CA ARG A 26 14.37 -10.69 -14.23
C ARG A 26 15.66 -11.07 -13.50
N THR A 27 16.28 -10.12 -12.78
CA THR A 27 17.51 -10.37 -12.01
C THR A 27 17.31 -11.43 -10.92
N HIS A 28 16.09 -11.56 -10.41
CA HIS A 28 15.74 -12.50 -9.34
C HIS A 28 14.92 -13.71 -9.83
N GLY A 29 14.84 -13.93 -11.15
CA GLY A 29 14.16 -15.09 -11.74
C GLY A 29 12.64 -15.11 -11.53
N ILE A 30 12.02 -13.93 -11.41
CA ILE A 30 10.57 -13.77 -11.27
C ILE A 30 9.96 -13.55 -12.66
N ASP A 31 9.14 -14.51 -13.09
CA ASP A 31 8.68 -14.74 -14.47
C ASP A 31 7.53 -13.80 -14.92
N GLU A 32 7.59 -12.54 -14.50
CA GLU A 32 6.69 -11.45 -14.87
C GLU A 32 5.37 -11.42 -14.07
N ARG A 33 5.11 -10.28 -13.41
CA ARG A 33 3.99 -9.96 -12.50
C ARG A 33 4.21 -10.35 -11.04
N PHE A 34 4.90 -9.45 -10.36
CA PHE A 34 4.98 -9.42 -8.91
C PHE A 34 4.42 -8.13 -8.34
N LEU A 35 4.20 -8.15 -7.04
CA LEU A 35 3.97 -6.98 -6.19
C LEU A 35 5.11 -6.96 -5.17
N SER A 36 5.85 -5.85 -5.06
CA SER A 36 6.88 -5.74 -4.02
C SER A 36 6.23 -5.39 -2.68
N PHE A 37 6.66 -6.11 -1.65
CA PHE A 37 6.30 -5.86 -0.26
C PHE A 37 6.66 -4.43 0.17
N GLU A 38 7.89 -4.01 -0.12
CA GLU A 38 8.43 -2.69 0.20
C GLU A 38 7.70 -1.56 -0.53
N ASN A 39 7.51 -1.71 -1.85
CA ASN A 39 6.81 -0.70 -2.65
C ASN A 39 5.34 -0.56 -2.22
N THR A 40 4.69 -1.67 -1.86
CA THR A 40 3.32 -1.65 -1.32
C THR A 40 3.25 -0.84 -0.02
N ILE A 41 4.19 -1.08 0.91
CA ILE A 41 4.28 -0.33 2.16
C ILE A 41 4.51 1.16 1.90
N TYR A 42 5.42 1.48 0.98
CA TYR A 42 5.71 2.86 0.60
C TYR A 42 4.46 3.57 0.08
N GLN A 43 3.78 2.97 -0.91
CA GLN A 43 2.59 3.57 -1.53
C GLN A 43 1.44 3.74 -0.54
N LEU A 44 1.18 2.76 0.32
CA LEU A 44 0.13 2.86 1.33
C LEU A 44 0.46 3.92 2.40
N THR A 45 1.76 4.13 2.68
CA THR A 45 2.21 5.21 3.55
C THR A 45 1.97 6.57 2.90
N GLU A 46 2.33 6.74 1.63
CA GLU A 46 2.03 7.96 0.86
C GLU A 46 0.52 8.25 0.82
N VAL A 47 -0.31 7.23 0.63
CA VAL A 47 -1.78 7.37 0.67
C VAL A 47 -2.25 7.84 2.04
N ALA A 48 -1.82 7.19 3.14
CA ALA A 48 -2.23 7.58 4.48
C ALA A 48 -1.80 9.01 4.83
N GLU A 49 -0.56 9.39 4.52
CA GLU A 49 -0.06 10.74 4.75
C GLU A 49 -0.78 11.78 3.89
N PHE A 50 -1.05 11.44 2.63
CA PHE A 50 -1.82 12.31 1.75
C PHE A 50 -3.23 12.54 2.28
N VAL A 51 -3.93 11.48 2.68
CA VAL A 51 -5.27 11.58 3.25
C VAL A 51 -5.24 12.38 4.55
N GLY A 52 -4.23 12.19 5.42
CA GLY A 52 -4.02 13.00 6.62
C GLY A 52 -3.88 14.48 6.30
N ARG A 53 -3.06 14.84 5.29
CA ARG A 53 -2.94 16.23 4.81
C ARG A 53 -4.26 16.75 4.26
N LEU A 54 -4.96 15.95 3.47
CA LEU A 54 -6.23 16.32 2.86
C LEU A 54 -7.29 16.67 3.92
N VAL A 55 -7.37 15.88 5.00
CA VAL A 55 -8.27 16.12 6.15
C VAL A 55 -8.07 17.50 6.77
N THR A 56 -6.87 18.06 6.75
CA THR A 56 -6.62 19.42 7.29
C THR A 56 -7.10 20.55 6.38
N THR A 57 -7.34 20.27 5.10
CA THR A 57 -7.58 21.30 4.07
C THR A 57 -9.03 21.43 3.65
N VAL A 58 -9.86 20.45 3.97
CA VAL A 58 -11.27 20.39 3.59
C VAL A 58 -12.09 20.17 4.85
N ASP A 59 -13.17 20.92 5.01
CA ASP A 59 -14.10 20.79 6.13
C ASP A 59 -14.93 19.51 5.92
N TYR A 60 -14.37 18.37 6.35
CA TYR A 60 -15.04 17.08 6.23
C TYR A 60 -16.15 17.00 7.28
N ALA A 61 -17.38 16.86 6.81
CA ALA A 61 -18.49 16.31 7.57
C ALA A 61 -18.09 14.96 8.21
N PRO A 62 -18.77 14.45 9.25
CA PRO A 62 -18.18 13.56 10.26
C PRO A 62 -17.72 12.16 9.79
N ALA A 63 -17.79 11.84 8.50
CA ALA A 63 -17.38 10.56 7.95
C ALA A 63 -16.49 10.75 6.71
N LEU A 64 -15.23 10.29 6.82
CA LEU A 64 -14.32 10.09 5.71
C LEU A 64 -14.27 8.59 5.39
N SER A 65 -14.47 8.23 4.14
CA SER A 65 -14.31 6.85 3.65
C SER A 65 -13.12 6.78 2.70
N LEU A 66 -12.30 5.74 2.83
CA LEU A 66 -11.24 5.41 1.89
C LEU A 66 -11.45 3.97 1.42
N GLU A 67 -11.40 3.81 0.11
CA GLU A 67 -11.41 2.53 -0.58
C GLU A 67 -10.12 2.44 -1.40
N ILE A 68 -9.38 1.34 -1.24
CA ILE A 68 -8.16 1.08 -1.99
C ILE A 68 -8.36 -0.20 -2.79
N GLU A 69 -8.23 -0.10 -4.11
CA GLU A 69 -8.32 -1.22 -5.04
C GLU A 69 -6.98 -1.44 -5.75
N LEU A 70 -6.48 -2.68 -5.73
CA LEU A 70 -5.34 -3.13 -6.54
C LEU A 70 -5.87 -4.09 -7.62
N HIS A 71 -5.71 -3.72 -8.88
CA HIS A 71 -6.18 -4.50 -10.04
C HIS A 71 -5.05 -5.31 -10.68
N GLY A 72 -5.41 -6.38 -11.40
CA GLY A 72 -4.45 -7.26 -12.04
C GLY A 72 -3.67 -8.08 -11.02
N MET A 73 -4.32 -8.43 -9.90
CA MET A 73 -3.74 -9.16 -8.78
C MET A 73 -3.84 -10.68 -8.94
N LEU A 74 -4.72 -11.19 -9.80
CA LEU A 74 -4.87 -12.64 -9.97
C LEU A 74 -3.56 -13.27 -10.44
N ASN A 75 -3.09 -14.29 -9.73
CA ASN A 75 -1.82 -14.99 -9.96
C ASN A 75 -0.57 -14.11 -9.84
N ARG A 76 -0.68 -12.91 -9.27
CA ARG A 76 0.47 -12.05 -8.97
C ARG A 76 1.18 -12.57 -7.73
N GLN A 77 2.50 -12.67 -7.78
CA GLN A 77 3.32 -13.07 -6.64
C GLN A 77 3.64 -11.87 -5.75
N LEU A 78 3.52 -12.01 -4.43
CA LEU A 78 4.12 -11.07 -3.49
C LEU A 78 5.58 -11.44 -3.26
N VAL A 79 6.47 -10.50 -3.48
CA VAL A 79 7.92 -10.68 -3.35
C VAL A 79 8.49 -9.61 -2.45
N SER A 80 9.65 -9.88 -1.88
CA SER A 80 10.35 -8.95 -1.01
C SER A 80 11.83 -8.94 -1.30
N GLY A 81 12.50 -7.88 -0.86
CA GLY A 81 13.94 -7.77 -0.86
C GLY A 81 14.62 -8.77 0.10
N PRO A 82 15.96 -8.82 0.06
CA PRO A 82 16.74 -9.85 0.76
C PRO A 82 16.62 -9.81 2.29
N ASP A 83 16.24 -8.65 2.85
CA ASP A 83 16.10 -8.46 4.29
C ASP A 83 14.79 -9.03 4.84
N ILE A 84 13.85 -9.41 3.98
CA ILE A 84 12.52 -9.89 4.35
C ILE A 84 12.35 -11.31 3.80
N CYS A 85 12.07 -12.25 4.69
CA CYS A 85 11.80 -13.63 4.31
C CYS A 85 10.29 -13.89 4.36
N LEU A 86 9.66 -13.93 3.19
CA LEU A 86 8.29 -14.41 3.05
C LEU A 86 8.29 -15.94 3.06
N ARG A 87 7.38 -16.55 3.82
CA ARG A 87 7.25 -18.00 3.83
C ARG A 87 6.63 -18.48 2.52
N GLY A 88 7.39 -19.27 1.76
CA GLY A 88 6.95 -19.81 0.47
C GLY A 88 6.93 -18.76 -0.63
N SER A 89 6.02 -18.93 -1.60
CA SER A 89 5.81 -17.99 -2.71
C SER A 89 4.35 -17.52 -2.65
N PRO A 90 4.04 -16.48 -1.87
CA PRO A 90 2.67 -16.03 -1.70
C PRO A 90 2.14 -15.49 -3.03
N VAL A 91 0.99 -16.00 -3.47
CA VAL A 91 0.35 -15.63 -4.74
C VAL A 91 -1.08 -15.21 -4.44
N SER A 92 -1.49 -14.07 -4.98
CA SER A 92 -2.87 -13.62 -4.82
C SER A 92 -3.83 -14.50 -5.62
N ARG A 93 -4.96 -14.81 -5.00
CA ARG A 93 -6.07 -15.58 -5.57
C ARG A 93 -7.31 -14.72 -5.82
N VAL A 94 -7.20 -13.41 -5.60
CA VAL A 94 -8.32 -12.46 -5.68
C VAL A 94 -7.95 -11.31 -6.60
N ASP A 95 -8.92 -10.83 -7.37
CA ASP A 95 -8.78 -9.66 -8.22
C ASP A 95 -10.13 -8.92 -8.36
N PRO A 96 -10.17 -7.59 -8.12
CA PRO A 96 -9.13 -6.81 -7.47
C PRO A 96 -9.00 -7.16 -5.98
N ILE A 97 -7.83 -6.88 -5.42
CA ILE A 97 -7.69 -6.75 -3.96
C ILE A 97 -8.37 -5.45 -3.57
N ARG A 98 -9.34 -5.54 -2.65
CA ARG A 98 -10.07 -4.38 -2.12
C ARG A 98 -9.91 -4.32 -0.62
N ILE A 99 -9.52 -3.15 -0.11
CA ILE A 99 -9.57 -2.85 1.32
C ILE A 99 -10.35 -1.56 1.57
N ASN A 100 -11.21 -1.61 2.57
CA ASN A 100 -12.04 -0.48 3.03
C ASN A 100 -11.72 -0.21 4.50
N PRO A 101 -10.55 0.37 4.79
CA PRO A 101 -10.14 0.60 6.16
C PRO A 101 -11.10 1.56 6.87
N SER A 102 -11.41 1.26 8.12
CA SER A 102 -12.13 2.20 8.98
C SER A 102 -11.22 3.40 9.26
N LEU A 103 -11.65 4.58 8.84
CA LEU A 103 -10.87 5.81 9.02
C LEU A 103 -11.48 6.68 10.09
N GLU A 104 -10.69 6.94 11.13
CA GLU A 104 -10.93 8.04 12.05
C GLU A 104 -10.01 9.21 11.65
N PRO A 105 -10.55 10.35 11.22
CA PRO A 105 -9.74 11.49 10.78
C PRO A 105 -8.68 11.92 11.81
N LEU A 106 -9.01 11.90 13.10
CA LEU A 106 -8.07 12.22 14.17
C LEU A 106 -6.88 11.24 14.26
N ARG A 107 -7.09 9.94 13.98
CA ARG A 107 -6.01 8.94 13.96
C ARG A 107 -5.07 9.16 12.79
N LEU A 108 -5.61 9.48 11.61
CA LEU A 108 -4.80 9.83 10.44
C LEU A 108 -3.93 11.07 10.68
N LEU A 109 -4.47 12.07 11.38
CA LEU A 109 -3.73 13.29 11.73
C LEU A 109 -2.66 13.03 12.80
N ALA A 110 -2.95 12.16 13.76
CA ALA A 110 -2.03 11.85 14.86
C ALA A 110 -0.88 10.92 14.41
N ASP A 111 -1.19 9.90 13.60
CA ASP A 111 -0.23 8.85 13.22
C ASP A 111 -0.61 8.17 11.90
N ALA A 112 -0.44 8.89 10.79
CA ALA A 112 -0.67 8.36 9.44
C ALA A 112 0.19 7.12 9.14
N ARG A 113 1.40 7.03 9.72
CA ARG A 113 2.31 5.90 9.49
C ARG A 113 1.77 4.62 10.07
N ASN A 114 1.25 4.66 11.31
CA ASN A 114 0.63 3.49 11.91
C ASN A 114 -0.67 3.09 11.19
N VAL A 115 -1.45 4.06 10.69
CA VAL A 115 -2.61 3.77 9.84
C VAL A 115 -2.19 3.05 8.55
N ALA A 116 -1.08 3.44 7.92
CA ALA A 116 -0.56 2.74 6.75
C ALA A 116 -0.10 1.30 7.03
N ILE A 117 0.37 1.01 8.25
CA ILE A 117 0.68 -0.36 8.67
C ILE A 117 -0.60 -1.22 8.62
N GLU A 118 -1.73 -0.71 9.13
CA GLU A 118 -3.01 -1.41 9.10
C GLU A 118 -3.45 -1.71 7.66
N PHE A 119 -3.25 -0.76 6.74
CA PHE A 119 -3.57 -0.96 5.33
C PHE A 119 -2.69 -2.04 4.71
N ALA A 120 -1.37 -1.98 4.95
CA ALA A 120 -0.42 -2.93 4.41
C ALA A 120 -0.70 -4.35 4.93
N THR A 121 -0.95 -4.49 6.24
CA THR A 121 -1.35 -5.77 6.85
C THR A 121 -2.61 -6.32 6.19
N ALA A 122 -3.64 -5.49 5.94
CA ALA A 122 -4.85 -5.94 5.27
C ALA A 122 -4.60 -6.43 3.83
N VAL A 123 -3.74 -5.76 3.06
CA VAL A 123 -3.33 -6.21 1.73
C VAL A 123 -2.57 -7.54 1.80
N PHE A 124 -1.59 -7.67 2.70
CA PHE A 124 -0.75 -8.87 2.79
C PHE A 124 -1.51 -10.11 3.30
N GLN A 125 -2.52 -9.91 4.15
CA GLN A 125 -3.42 -10.99 4.54
C GLN A 125 -4.17 -11.60 3.34
N LEU A 126 -4.47 -10.82 2.29
CA LEU A 126 -5.08 -11.33 1.06
C LEU A 126 -4.12 -12.16 0.19
N PHE A 127 -2.81 -12.07 0.46
CA PHE A 127 -1.79 -13.00 -0.05
C PHE A 127 -1.54 -14.18 0.90
N ALA A 128 -2.34 -14.33 1.97
CA ALA A 128 -2.12 -15.28 3.06
C ALA A 128 -0.77 -15.11 3.77
N VAL A 129 -0.27 -13.88 3.83
CA VAL A 129 0.94 -13.52 4.58
C VAL A 129 0.53 -12.88 5.90
N GLU A 130 0.89 -13.52 7.00
CA GLU A 130 0.83 -12.92 8.33
C GLU A 130 2.05 -12.04 8.55
N THR A 131 1.82 -10.74 8.70
CA THR A 131 2.87 -9.75 8.94
C THR A 131 2.85 -9.26 10.38
N ASN A 132 4.05 -9.07 10.95
CA ASN A 132 4.21 -8.40 12.22
C ASN A 132 4.40 -6.89 11.96
N ASP A 133 3.64 -6.05 12.66
CA ASP A 133 3.73 -4.59 12.56
C ASP A 133 5.17 -4.06 12.74
N VAL A 134 5.99 -4.73 13.56
CA VAL A 134 7.41 -4.40 13.74
C VAL A 134 8.20 -4.52 12.44
N VAL A 135 7.90 -5.53 11.61
CA VAL A 135 8.55 -5.73 10.31
C VAL A 135 8.13 -4.63 9.35
N ILE A 136 6.82 -4.35 9.25
CA ILE A 136 6.30 -3.29 8.37
C ILE A 136 6.86 -1.93 8.78
N ARG A 137 6.89 -1.63 10.08
CA ARG A 137 7.47 -0.39 10.61
C ARG A 137 8.96 -0.28 10.30
N GLY A 138 9.72 -1.36 10.49
CA GLY A 138 11.15 -1.38 10.13
C GLY A 138 11.39 -1.12 8.64
N VAL A 139 10.49 -1.59 7.78
CA VAL A 139 10.53 -1.30 6.34
C VAL A 139 10.15 0.17 6.06
N GLN A 140 9.10 0.70 6.69
CA GLN A 140 8.75 2.13 6.59
C GLN A 140 9.92 3.03 6.99
N ASP A 141 10.57 2.74 8.12
CA ASP A 141 11.69 3.53 8.63
C ASP A 141 12.89 3.51 7.66
N LYS A 142 13.18 2.36 7.04
CA LYS A 142 14.23 2.23 6.03
C LYS A 142 13.91 3.02 4.76
N ILE A 143 12.68 2.91 4.24
CA ILE A 143 12.29 3.56 2.98
C ILE A 143 12.19 5.08 3.14
N LEU A 144 11.77 5.57 4.30
CA LEU A 144 11.57 6.99 4.59
C LEU A 144 12.81 7.67 5.19
N ALA A 145 13.89 6.93 5.43
CA ALA A 145 15.13 7.53 5.88
C ALA A 145 15.67 8.50 4.82
N PRO A 146 16.11 9.72 5.20
CA PRO A 146 16.76 10.62 4.25
C PRO A 146 18.00 9.92 3.69
N ALA A 147 18.17 9.95 2.36
CA ALA A 147 19.37 9.47 1.71
C ALA A 147 20.57 10.23 2.29
N GLY A 148 21.45 9.52 3.00
CA GLY A 148 22.66 10.06 3.61
C GLY A 148 23.71 10.48 2.59
#